data_AF-A0A2I3GE12-F1
#
_entry.id   AF-A0A2I3GE12-F1
#
_cell.length_a   1.000
_cell.length_b   1.000
_cell.length_c   1.000
_cell.angle_alpha   90.00
_cell.angle_beta   90.00
_cell.angle_gamma   90.00
#
_symmetry.space_group_name_H-M   'P 1'
#
loop_
_entity.id
_entity.type
_entity.pdbx_description
1 polymer ?
#
loop_
_entity_poly.entity_id
_entity_poly.type
_entity_poly.pdbx_seq_one_letter_code
_entity_poly.pdbx_strand_id
1 'polypeptide(L)'
;MTQLKCCYFDCKEQLPQSAYMHQLLGLNLLFLLSQKRVAEFHMELEWLPAKDIQTSVYTKNPVSLEQYLMEGSYNKVFLAKGNIPAKSYTFFIDILLDTIRDEITGCIEKAYEKIPFTEHFGRPRWVDHEVRSLRPAWPTW
;
A
#
# COMPACT_ATOMS: atom_id res chain seq x y z
N MET A 1 14.25 -10.78 -2.76
CA MET A 1 13.99 -11.10 -1.33
C MET A 1 14.33 -12.52 -0.93
N THR A 2 14.31 -13.48 -1.86
CA THR A 2 14.48 -14.92 -1.60
C THR A 2 15.82 -15.27 -0.93
N GLN A 3 16.93 -14.64 -1.34
CA GLN A 3 18.25 -14.86 -0.73
C GLN A 3 18.34 -14.38 0.73
N LEU A 4 17.75 -13.22 1.03
CA LEU A 4 17.73 -12.66 2.39
C LEU A 4 16.89 -13.52 3.33
N LYS A 5 15.79 -14.10 2.83
CA LYS A 5 14.99 -15.05 3.60
C LYS A 5 15.85 -16.23 4.02
N CYS A 6 16.49 -16.94 3.09
CA CYS A 6 17.36 -18.07 3.44
C CYS A 6 18.39 -17.72 4.54
N CYS A 7 19.07 -16.56 4.45
CA CYS A 7 20.02 -16.13 5.48
C CYS A 7 19.42 -15.88 6.87
N TYR A 8 18.16 -15.40 6.96
CA TYR A 8 17.50 -15.19 8.26
C TYR A 8 16.94 -16.48 8.87
N PHE A 9 16.62 -17.48 8.04
CA PHE A 9 16.02 -18.73 8.51
C PHE A 9 17.06 -19.82 8.80
N ASP A 10 18.10 -19.95 7.97
CA ASP A 10 19.12 -20.98 8.14
C ASP A 10 20.17 -20.60 9.21
N CYS A 11 20.38 -19.30 9.47
CA CYS A 11 21.36 -18.83 10.46
C CYS A 11 20.74 -18.42 11.82
N LYS A 12 19.47 -18.75 12.06
CA LYS A 12 18.72 -18.32 13.25
C LYS A 12 19.32 -18.83 14.57
N GLU A 13 20.07 -19.92 14.53
CA GLU A 13 20.74 -20.52 15.69
C GLU A 13 22.10 -19.89 16.02
N GLN A 14 22.69 -19.10 15.09
CA GLN A 14 24.05 -18.58 15.23
C GLN A 14 24.13 -17.06 15.35
N LEU A 15 23.06 -16.32 15.01
CA LEU A 15 23.07 -14.86 14.98
C LEU A 15 21.93 -14.25 15.80
N PRO A 16 22.20 -13.18 16.57
CA PRO A 16 21.14 -12.44 17.26
C PRO A 16 20.18 -11.79 16.23
N GLN A 17 18.90 -11.68 16.57
CA GLN A 17 17.91 -11.00 15.73
C GLN A 17 18.37 -9.57 15.40
N SER A 18 18.48 -9.26 14.11
CA SER A 18 18.87 -7.92 13.69
C SER A 18 17.72 -6.93 13.93
N ALA A 19 18.06 -5.71 14.37
CA ALA A 19 17.09 -4.64 14.58
C ALA A 19 16.32 -4.27 13.28
N TYR A 20 16.92 -4.53 12.12
CA TYR A 20 16.35 -4.24 10.80
C TYR A 20 15.51 -5.39 10.21
N MET A 21 15.54 -6.58 10.81
CA MET A 21 14.79 -7.76 10.31
C MET A 21 13.29 -7.44 10.18
N HIS A 22 12.70 -6.85 11.23
CA HIS A 22 11.29 -6.48 11.25
C HIS A 22 10.94 -5.38 10.24
N GLN A 23 11.83 -4.39 10.07
CA GLN A 23 11.64 -3.33 9.10
C GLN A 23 11.66 -3.87 7.66
N LEU A 24 12.59 -4.79 7.38
CA LEU A 24 12.75 -5.41 6.08
C LEU A 24 11.57 -6.34 5.74
N LEU A 25 11.07 -7.05 6.75
CA LEU A 25 9.91 -7.92 6.62
C LEU A 25 8.63 -7.13 6.39
N GLY A 26 8.40 -6.05 7.14
CA GLY A 26 7.26 -5.15 6.89
C GLY A 26 7.32 -4.52 5.49
N LEU A 27 8.53 -4.26 4.96
CA LEU A 27 8.70 -3.77 3.59
C LEU A 27 8.30 -4.83 2.56
N ASN A 28 8.66 -6.10 2.79
CA ASN A 28 8.24 -7.21 1.94
C ASN A 28 6.71 -7.38 1.94
N LEU A 29 6.07 -7.27 3.10
CA LEU A 29 4.62 -7.30 3.23
C LEU A 29 3.96 -6.17 2.44
N LEU A 30 4.50 -4.95 2.53
CA LEU A 30 3.97 -3.82 1.77
C LEU A 30 4.14 -3.98 0.25
N PHE A 31 5.27 -4.56 -0.17
CA PHE A 31 5.52 -4.89 -1.57
C PHE A 31 4.50 -5.91 -2.12
N LEU A 32 4.13 -6.92 -1.34
CA LEU A 32 3.09 -7.89 -1.73
C LEU A 32 1.71 -7.22 -1.87
N LEU A 33 1.38 -6.28 -0.97
CA LEU A 33 0.15 -5.49 -1.06
C LEU A 33 0.12 -4.61 -2.31
N SER A 34 1.22 -3.93 -2.64
CA SER A 34 1.29 -3.08 -3.85
C SER A 34 1.07 -3.87 -5.16
N GLN A 35 1.36 -5.17 -5.18
CA GLN A 35 1.14 -6.04 -6.33
C GLN A 35 -0.21 -6.77 -6.31
N LYS A 36 -1.09 -6.48 -5.34
CA LYS A 36 -2.34 -7.22 -5.10
C LYS A 36 -2.15 -8.72 -4.85
N ARG A 37 -0.97 -9.15 -4.37
CA ARG A 37 -0.66 -10.55 -4.06
C ARG A 37 -1.04 -10.89 -2.62
N VAL A 38 -2.35 -10.79 -2.32
CA VAL A 38 -2.90 -10.94 -0.96
C VAL A 38 -2.73 -12.38 -0.42
N ALA A 39 -2.78 -13.39 -1.31
CA ALA A 39 -2.55 -14.78 -0.90
C ALA A 39 -1.14 -14.98 -0.31
N GLU A 40 -0.12 -14.44 -0.96
CA GLU A 40 1.26 -14.51 -0.48
C GLU A 40 1.50 -13.65 0.75
N PHE A 41 0.78 -12.54 0.86
CA PHE A 41 0.78 -11.73 2.06
C PHE A 41 0.32 -12.54 3.28
N HIS A 42 -0.80 -13.28 3.16
CA HIS A 42 -1.29 -14.11 4.26
C HIS A 42 -0.40 -15.33 4.54
N MET A 43 0.17 -15.97 3.51
CA MET A 43 1.15 -17.05 3.72
C MET A 43 2.38 -16.56 4.49
N GLU A 44 2.90 -15.38 4.13
CA GLU A 44 4.01 -14.78 4.87
C GLU A 44 3.60 -14.43 6.29
N LEU A 45 2.37 -13.94 6.50
CA LEU A 45 1.88 -13.58 7.83
C LEU A 45 1.74 -14.81 8.75
N GLU A 46 1.26 -15.94 8.24
CA GLU A 46 1.17 -17.21 8.95
C GLU A 46 2.56 -17.73 9.35
N TRP A 47 3.55 -17.44 8.51
CA TRP A 47 4.92 -17.84 8.75
C TRP A 47 5.62 -17.03 9.85
N LEU A 48 5.07 -15.87 10.23
CA LEU A 48 5.57 -15.09 11.36
C LEU A 48 4.92 -15.51 12.69
N PRO A 49 5.70 -15.56 13.79
CA PRO A 49 5.13 -15.78 15.11
C PRO A 49 4.24 -14.60 15.50
N ALA A 50 3.03 -14.89 15.99
CA ALA A 50 2.02 -13.88 16.35
C ALA A 50 2.52 -12.82 17.36
N LYS A 51 3.54 -13.15 18.17
CA LYS A 51 4.18 -12.24 19.12
C LYS A 51 4.90 -11.08 18.41
N ASP A 52 5.54 -11.34 17.28
CA ASP A 52 6.30 -10.33 16.53
C ASP A 52 5.37 -9.41 15.74
N ILE A 53 4.18 -9.92 15.35
CA ILE A 53 3.13 -9.15 14.66
C ILE A 53 2.59 -8.04 15.57
N GLN A 54 2.36 -8.33 16.85
CA GLN A 54 1.79 -7.36 17.79
C GLN A 54 2.84 -6.39 18.36
N THR A 55 4.10 -6.82 18.43
CA THR A 55 5.17 -6.04 19.09
C THR A 55 5.79 -5.00 18.16
N SER A 56 5.86 -5.28 16.86
CA SER A 56 6.56 -4.41 15.90
C SER A 56 5.61 -3.44 15.19
N VAL A 57 5.87 -2.14 15.32
CA VAL A 57 5.17 -1.07 14.59
C VAL A 57 5.28 -1.27 13.07
N TYR A 58 6.40 -1.83 12.59
CA TYR A 58 6.66 -2.08 11.17
C TYR A 58 5.79 -3.19 10.57
N THR A 59 5.38 -4.18 11.36
CA THR A 59 4.51 -5.28 10.92
C THR A 59 3.04 -4.90 11.05
N LYS A 60 2.69 -4.13 12.08
CA LYS A 60 1.32 -3.67 12.32
C LYS A 60 0.80 -2.76 11.21
N ASN A 61 1.65 -1.87 10.69
CA ASN A 61 1.24 -0.91 9.65
C ASN A 61 0.73 -1.60 8.36
N PRO A 62 1.47 -2.54 7.72
CA PRO A 62 0.96 -3.31 6.58
C PRO A 62 -0.34 -4.07 6.87
N VAL A 63 -0.49 -4.66 8.06
CA VAL A 63 -1.70 -5.43 8.43
C VAL A 63 -2.92 -4.53 8.56
N SER A 64 -2.80 -3.40 9.25
CA SER A 64 -3.91 -2.43 9.34
C SER A 64 -4.27 -1.86 7.97
N LEU A 65 -3.26 -1.66 7.11
CA LEU A 65 -3.49 -1.14 5.77
C LEU A 65 -4.22 -2.16 4.88
N GLU A 66 -3.84 -3.43 4.95
CA GLU A 66 -4.53 -4.54 4.29
C GLU A 66 -6.00 -4.62 4.73
N GLN A 67 -6.25 -4.53 6.03
CA GLN A 67 -7.62 -4.49 6.57
C GLN A 67 -8.42 -3.29 6.03
N TYR A 68 -7.82 -2.11 5.92
CA TYR A 68 -8.51 -0.94 5.34
C TYR A 68 -8.84 -1.11 3.86
N LEU A 69 -7.98 -1.82 3.10
CA LEU A 69 -8.29 -2.19 1.72
C LEU A 69 -9.44 -3.19 1.65
N MET A 70 -9.47 -4.21 2.52
CA MET A 70 -10.60 -5.17 2.59
C MET A 70 -11.92 -4.49 2.96
N GLU A 71 -11.90 -3.54 3.91
CA GLU A 71 -13.07 -2.74 4.29
C GLU A 71 -13.52 -1.79 3.16
N GLY A 72 -12.69 -1.56 2.13
CA GLY A 72 -12.92 -0.53 1.12
C GLY A 72 -12.82 0.90 1.68
N SER A 73 -12.23 1.06 2.87
CA SER A 73 -12.18 2.35 3.59
C SER A 73 -10.95 3.16 3.19
N TYR A 74 -10.96 3.72 1.99
CA TYR A 74 -9.82 4.47 1.43
C TYR A 74 -9.44 5.72 2.22
N ASN A 75 -10.39 6.31 2.96
CA ASN A 75 -10.12 7.44 3.86
C ASN A 75 -9.10 7.06 4.95
N LYS A 76 -9.21 5.86 5.51
CA LYS A 76 -8.29 5.35 6.54
C LYS A 76 -6.91 5.04 5.95
N VAL A 77 -6.86 4.48 4.73
CA VAL A 77 -5.61 4.22 4.01
C VAL A 77 -4.82 5.51 3.83
N PHE A 78 -5.49 6.61 3.45
CA PHE A 78 -4.80 7.88 3.31
C PHE A 78 -4.30 8.43 4.65
N LEU A 79 -5.12 8.39 5.71
CA LEU A 79 -4.67 8.84 7.03
C LEU A 79 -3.47 8.02 7.53
N ALA A 80 -3.42 6.73 7.21
CA ALA A 80 -2.29 5.86 7.52
C ALA A 80 -1.00 6.24 6.78
N LYS A 81 -1.08 6.89 5.60
CA LYS A 81 0.09 7.49 4.92
C LYS A 81 0.84 8.49 5.80
N GLY A 82 0.13 9.19 6.68
CA GLY A 82 0.74 10.15 7.61
C GLY A 82 1.50 9.48 8.77
N ASN A 83 1.26 8.19 9.04
CA ASN A 83 1.76 7.48 10.21
C ASN A 83 2.78 6.39 9.85
N ILE A 84 3.62 6.67 8.85
CA ILE A 84 4.59 5.70 8.34
C ILE A 84 5.84 5.68 9.23
N PRO A 85 6.25 4.51 9.75
CA PRO A 85 7.39 4.42 10.68
C PRO A 85 8.76 4.56 10.00
N ALA A 86 8.87 4.37 8.67
CA ALA A 86 10.13 4.49 7.94
C ALA A 86 9.96 5.04 6.51
N LYS A 87 10.87 5.92 6.10
CA LYS A 87 10.86 6.59 4.78
C LYS A 87 10.83 5.64 3.59
N SER A 88 11.41 4.44 3.71
CA SER A 88 11.44 3.43 2.65
C SER A 88 10.05 2.90 2.28
N TYR A 89 9.06 3.02 3.18
CA TYR A 89 7.69 2.57 2.92
C TYR A 89 6.90 3.55 2.04
N THR A 90 7.25 4.84 2.06
CA THR A 90 6.53 5.90 1.34
C THR A 90 6.41 5.57 -0.16
N PHE A 91 7.50 5.10 -0.78
CA PHE A 91 7.52 4.73 -2.20
C PHE A 91 6.47 3.66 -2.55
N PHE A 92 6.37 2.60 -1.75
CA PHE A 92 5.42 1.52 -2.01
C PHE A 92 3.98 1.93 -1.69
N ILE A 93 3.78 2.80 -0.69
CA ILE A 93 2.46 3.38 -0.38
C ILE A 93 1.97 4.26 -1.52
N ASP A 94 2.83 5.05 -2.15
CA ASP A 94 2.44 5.90 -3.28
C ASP A 94 1.95 5.05 -4.46
N ILE A 95 2.68 3.99 -4.83
CA ILE A 95 2.26 3.05 -5.87
C ILE A 95 0.91 2.39 -5.53
N LEU A 96 0.73 1.99 -4.27
CA LEU A 96 -0.51 1.37 -3.83
C LEU A 96 -1.69 2.36 -3.89
N LEU A 97 -1.49 3.62 -3.52
CA LEU A 97 -2.51 4.66 -3.60
C LEU A 97 -2.92 4.95 -5.05
N ASP A 98 -1.98 4.97 -5.98
CA ASP A 98 -2.30 5.14 -7.40
C ASP A 98 -3.11 3.95 -7.92
N THR A 99 -2.71 2.73 -7.55
CA THR A 99 -3.47 1.52 -7.90
C THR A 99 -4.90 1.54 -7.35
N ILE A 100 -5.09 2.04 -6.12
CA ILE A 100 -6.41 2.21 -5.50
C ILE A 100 -7.25 3.25 -6.23
N ARG A 101 -6.64 4.36 -6.67
CA ARG A 101 -7.33 5.40 -7.44
C ARG A 101 -7.84 4.87 -8.76
N ASP A 102 -7.06 4.04 -9.44
CA ASP A 102 -7.48 3.38 -10.68
C ASP A 102 -8.67 2.43 -10.44
N GLU A 103 -8.64 1.66 -9.35
CA GLU A 103 -9.76 0.78 -8.96
C GLU A 103 -11.04 1.59 -8.64
N ILE A 104 -10.92 2.70 -7.91
CA ILE A 104 -12.05 3.59 -7.61
C ILE A 104 -12.63 4.15 -8.91
N THR A 105 -11.77 4.60 -9.83
CA THR A 105 -12.18 5.13 -11.13
C THR A 105 -12.91 4.07 -11.95
N GLY A 106 -12.35 2.85 -12.03
CA GLY A 106 -13.00 1.73 -12.72
C GLY A 106 -14.33 1.28 -12.08
N CYS A 107 -14.48 1.40 -10.77
CA CYS A 107 -15.75 1.16 -10.08
C CYS A 107 -16.78 2.25 -10.40
N ILE A 108 -16.37 3.51 -10.42
CA ILE A 108 -17.23 4.66 -10.74
C ILE A 108 -17.74 4.58 -12.18
N GLU A 109 -16.88 4.24 -13.14
CA GLU A 109 -17.26 4.03 -14.55
C GLU A 109 -18.30 2.92 -14.73
N LYS A 110 -18.24 1.86 -13.91
CA LYS A 110 -19.22 0.77 -13.94
C LYS A 110 -20.52 1.12 -13.24
N ALA A 111 -20.46 1.95 -12.20
CA ALA A 111 -21.62 2.30 -11.39
C ALA A 111 -22.49 3.40 -12.04
N TYR A 112 -21.88 4.33 -12.78
CA TYR A 112 -22.58 5.48 -13.35
C TYR A 112 -22.37 5.58 -14.86
N GLU A 113 -23.48 5.59 -15.60
CA GLU A 113 -23.47 5.75 -17.07
C GLU A 113 -23.22 7.21 -17.50
N LYS A 114 -23.57 8.18 -16.63
CA LYS A 114 -23.30 9.61 -16.80
C LYS A 114 -23.05 10.25 -15.43
N ILE A 115 -21.89 10.87 -15.26
CA ILE A 115 -21.53 11.61 -14.05
C ILE A 115 -21.45 13.09 -14.43
N PRO A 116 -22.15 13.99 -13.72
CA PRO A 116 -22.03 15.42 -13.99
C PRO A 116 -20.59 15.90 -13.72
N PHE A 117 -20.07 16.75 -14.60
CA PHE A 117 -18.69 17.28 -14.55
C PHE A 117 -18.32 17.90 -13.18
N THR A 118 -19.32 18.41 -12.46
CA THR A 118 -19.18 19.00 -11.12
C THR A 118 -18.77 17.99 -10.05
N GLU A 119 -19.14 16.72 -10.18
CA GLU A 119 -18.72 15.65 -9.27
C GLU A 119 -17.37 15.05 -9.68
N HIS A 120 -17.07 15.03 -10.99
CA HIS A 120 -15.79 14.56 -11.52
C HIS A 120 -14.59 15.45 -11.11
N PHE A 121 -14.84 16.75 -10.89
CA PHE A 121 -13.86 17.75 -10.45
C PHE A 121 -14.22 18.39 -9.09
N GLY A 122 -15.13 17.79 -8.33
CA GLY A 122 -15.33 18.13 -6.92
C GLY A 122 -14.10 17.67 -6.14
N ARG A 123 -13.02 18.46 -6.19
CA ARG A 123 -11.67 18.14 -5.69
C ARG A 123 -11.69 17.10 -4.56
N PRO A 124 -11.36 15.83 -4.83
CA PRO A 124 -10.81 15.00 -3.78
C PRO A 124 -9.55 15.74 -3.34
N ARG A 125 -9.38 16.00 -2.03
CA ARG A 125 -8.19 16.71 -1.49
C ARG A 125 -6.87 15.92 -1.66
N TRP A 126 -6.83 15.02 -2.65
CA TRP A 126 -5.77 14.12 -3.02
C TRP A 126 -5.06 14.55 -4.31
N VAL A 127 -5.60 15.51 -5.06
CA VAL A 127 -5.00 16.02 -6.31
C VAL A 127 -4.24 17.32 -6.02
N ASP A 128 -3.16 17.21 -5.25
CA ASP A 128 -2.08 18.19 -5.28
C ASP A 128 -0.78 17.37 -5.35
N HIS A 129 -0.42 16.98 -6.57
CA HIS A 129 0.90 17.21 -7.15
C HIS A 129 0.97 16.52 -8.52
N GLU A 130 1.23 17.34 -9.53
CA GLU A 130 2.01 16.95 -10.71
C GLU A 130 1.34 16.08 -11.79
N VAL A 131 0.36 16.66 -12.49
CA VAL A 131 0.16 16.35 -13.93
C VAL A 131 0.08 17.66 -14.71
N ARG A 132 1.24 18.32 -14.85
CA ARG A 132 1.47 19.42 -15.80
C ARG A 132 2.16 18.89 -17.05
N SER A 133 1.53 17.95 -17.74
CA SER A 133 1.81 17.53 -19.11
C SER A 133 0.85 16.38 -19.36
N LEU A 134 -0.29 16.61 -20.00
CA LEU A 134 -0.36 16.54 -21.45
C LEU A 134 -1.73 17.11 -21.85
N ARG A 135 -1.75 18.22 -22.59
CA ARG A 135 -2.90 18.59 -23.43
C ARG A 135 -2.82 17.78 -24.74
N PRO A 136 -3.95 17.56 -25.42
CA PRO A 136 -4.34 18.45 -26.52
C PRO A 136 -5.83 18.82 -26.44
N ALA A 137 -6.21 20.10 -26.25
CA ALA A 137 -6.44 21.08 -27.32
C ALA A 137 -7.44 20.60 -28.38
N TRP A 138 -8.75 20.88 -28.21
CA TRP A 138 -9.79 20.83 -29.26
C TRP A 138 -10.94 21.81 -28.93
N PRO A 139 -11.72 22.26 -29.93
CA PRO A 139 -11.85 23.67 -30.28
C PRO A 139 -13.16 24.32 -29.81
N THR A 140 -13.14 25.65 -29.71
CA THR A 140 -14.34 26.50 -29.78
C THR A 140 -14.98 26.33 -31.15
N TRP A 141 -16.22 25.84 -31.19
CA TRP A 141 -17.46 26.50 -31.66
C TRP A 141 -18.62 25.51 -31.43
#